data_AF-A0A2V9L022-F1
#
_entry.id   AF-A0A2V9L022-F1
#
_cell.length_a   1.000
_cell.length_b   1.000
_cell.length_c   1.000
_cell.angle_alpha   90.00
_cell.angle_beta   90.00
_cell.angle_gamma   90.00
#
_symmetry.space_group_name_H-M   'P 1'
#
loop_
_entity.id
_entity.type
_entity.pdbx_description
1 polymer ?
#
loop_
_entity_poly.entity_id
_entity_poly.type
_entity_poly.pdbx_seq_one_letter_code
_entity_poly.pdbx_strand_id
1 'polypeptide(L)'
;MAAGCRIARNIAAKLAACALAAAILSGQQARAKNKALKVELEHALVDKFVTSRILLGDRARPSRVAREGLDLDFPVHTFVDAETGEVAYCVEDWMERDEVVPNEMQRSFGVGESFRISAIHVKDNRLEIKLKKLGGQSAEVKLMMGKGWQSRYDAASVQEKLARVFVFWPLGQETGAQQGLAAN
;
A
#
# COMPACT_ATOMS: atom_id res chain seq x y z
N MET A 1 -61.75 -3.25 11.57
CA MET A 1 -60.36 -3.78 11.61
C MET A 1 -59.38 -3.07 10.65
N ALA A 2 -59.53 -1.76 10.35
CA ALA A 2 -58.64 -1.06 9.39
C ALA A 2 -57.65 -0.05 10.02
N ALA A 3 -57.85 0.34 11.28
CA ALA A 3 -57.05 1.38 11.94
C ALA A 3 -55.65 0.89 12.41
N GLY A 4 -55.54 -0.36 12.88
CA GLY A 4 -54.27 -0.93 13.36
C GLY A 4 -53.21 -1.09 12.26
N CYS A 5 -53.63 -1.30 11.00
CA CYS A 5 -52.72 -1.49 9.87
C CYS A 5 -52.02 -0.19 9.43
N ARG A 6 -52.64 0.98 9.65
CA ARG A 6 -52.02 2.29 9.31
C ARG A 6 -50.98 2.74 10.33
N ILE A 7 -51.22 2.47 11.62
CA ILE A 7 -50.28 2.83 12.70
C ILE A 7 -48.99 2.00 12.58
N ALA A 8 -49.11 0.69 12.33
CA ALA A 8 -47.96 -0.19 12.14
C ALA A 8 -47.09 0.22 10.93
N ARG A 9 -47.71 0.63 9.80
CA ARG A 9 -46.99 1.14 8.62
C ARG A 9 -46.26 2.45 8.90
N ASN A 10 -46.85 3.37 9.65
CA ASN A 10 -46.21 4.64 10.00
C ASN A 10 -45.01 4.45 10.95
N ILE A 11 -45.09 3.49 11.87
CA ILE A 11 -43.96 3.17 12.77
C ILE A 11 -42.83 2.50 11.97
N ALA A 12 -43.16 1.53 11.11
CA ALA A 12 -42.18 0.87 10.25
C ALA A 12 -41.46 1.85 9.31
N ALA A 13 -42.20 2.80 8.71
CA ALA A 13 -41.62 3.83 7.85
C ALA A 13 -40.67 4.77 8.61
N LYS A 14 -41.02 5.16 9.85
CA LYS A 14 -40.15 5.99 10.71
C LYS A 14 -38.88 5.24 11.13
N LEU A 15 -39.00 3.96 11.49
CA LEU A 15 -37.85 3.12 11.84
C LEU A 15 -36.91 2.90 10.65
N ALA A 16 -37.46 2.67 9.45
CA ALA A 16 -36.68 2.56 8.22
C ALA A 16 -35.94 3.86 7.87
N ALA A 17 -36.61 5.02 8.03
CA ALA A 17 -35.99 6.33 7.82
C ALA A 17 -34.85 6.60 8.82
N CYS A 18 -35.03 6.26 10.10
CA CYS A 18 -33.97 6.38 11.11
C CYS A 18 -32.78 5.47 10.82
N ALA A 19 -33.01 4.22 10.42
CA ALA A 19 -31.95 3.29 10.06
C ALA A 19 -31.14 3.78 8.84
N LEU A 20 -31.82 4.32 7.83
CA LEU A 20 -31.17 4.90 6.65
C LEU A 20 -30.32 6.13 7.02
N ALA A 21 -30.84 7.03 7.86
CA ALA A 21 -30.11 8.20 8.32
C ALA A 21 -28.86 7.83 9.13
N ALA A 22 -28.96 6.84 10.01
CA ALA A 22 -27.83 6.33 10.78
C ALA A 22 -26.75 5.71 9.88
N ALA A 23 -27.16 4.95 8.85
CA ALA A 23 -26.24 4.37 7.87
C ALA A 23 -25.50 5.45 7.06
N ILE A 24 -26.21 6.50 6.62
CA ILE A 24 -25.62 7.63 5.90
C ILE A 24 -24.59 8.37 6.78
N LEU A 25 -24.96 8.71 8.02
CA LEU A 25 -24.05 9.38 8.96
C LEU A 25 -22.80 8.54 9.24
N SER A 26 -22.97 7.24 9.45
CA SER A 26 -21.88 6.30 9.70
C SER A 26 -20.93 6.22 8.49
N GLY A 27 -21.48 6.17 7.28
CA GLY A 27 -20.70 6.18 6.04
C GLY A 27 -19.91 7.49 5.84
N GLN A 28 -20.53 8.64 6.13
CA GLN A 28 -19.85 9.93 6.04
C GLN A 28 -18.71 10.05 7.07
N GLN A 29 -18.94 9.60 8.30
CA GLN A 29 -17.92 9.63 9.35
C GLN A 29 -16.73 8.71 9.02
N ALA A 30 -16.99 7.49 8.52
CA ALA A 30 -15.93 6.59 8.07
C ALA A 30 -15.11 7.20 6.92
N ARG A 31 -15.78 7.83 5.94
CA ARG A 31 -15.11 8.51 4.82
C ARG A 31 -14.24 9.68 5.29
N ALA A 32 -14.72 10.47 6.25
CA ALA A 32 -13.97 11.58 6.83
C ALA A 32 -12.72 11.09 7.56
N LYS A 33 -12.84 10.03 8.38
CA LYS A 33 -11.71 9.40 9.08
C LYS A 33 -10.67 8.85 8.11
N ASN A 34 -11.10 8.16 7.05
CA ASN A 34 -10.17 7.64 6.03
C ASN A 34 -9.44 8.77 5.29
N LYS A 35 -10.11 9.89 5.03
CA LYS A 35 -9.47 11.07 4.43
C LYS A 35 -8.45 11.70 5.37
N ALA A 36 -8.76 11.83 6.66
CA ALA A 36 -7.83 12.34 7.67
C ALA A 36 -6.59 11.45 7.79
N LEU A 37 -6.79 10.14 7.93
CA LEU A 37 -5.69 9.16 7.98
C LEU A 37 -4.81 9.24 6.73
N LYS A 38 -5.41 9.36 5.53
CA LYS A 38 -4.64 9.53 4.30
C LYS A 38 -3.73 10.76 4.37
N VAL A 39 -4.26 11.91 4.80
CA VAL A 39 -3.50 13.17 4.92
C VAL A 39 -2.38 13.04 5.94
N GLU A 40 -2.65 12.42 7.09
CA GLU A 40 -1.64 12.16 8.13
C GLU A 40 -0.51 11.26 7.60
N LEU A 41 -0.86 10.18 6.89
CA LEU A 41 0.12 9.30 6.26
C LEU A 41 0.93 10.01 5.17
N GLU A 42 0.29 10.84 4.34
CA GLU A 42 0.97 11.63 3.32
C GLU A 42 2.00 12.56 3.97
N HIS A 43 1.60 13.27 5.02
CA HIS A 43 2.50 14.15 5.77
C HIS A 43 3.64 13.39 6.47
N ALA A 44 3.37 12.21 7.02
CA ALA A 44 4.37 11.43 7.73
C ALA A 44 5.40 10.76 6.80
N LEU A 45 4.95 10.29 5.63
CA LEU A 45 5.73 9.36 4.79
C LEU A 45 6.23 9.97 3.49
N VAL A 46 5.45 10.82 2.82
CA VAL A 46 5.85 11.37 1.51
C VAL A 46 7.09 12.24 1.69
N ASP A 47 8.00 12.14 0.72
CA ASP A 47 9.30 12.80 0.67
C ASP A 47 10.33 12.32 1.71
N LYS A 48 10.00 11.32 2.52
CA LYS A 48 11.00 10.64 3.34
C LYS A 48 11.91 9.78 2.49
N PHE A 49 13.19 9.79 2.84
CA PHE A 49 14.16 8.85 2.33
C PHE A 49 14.13 7.57 3.17
N VAL A 50 14.09 6.45 2.46
CA VAL A 50 14.06 5.12 3.03
C VAL A 50 15.09 4.23 2.35
N THR A 51 15.72 3.36 3.13
CA THR A 51 16.57 2.28 2.60
C THR A 51 15.81 0.96 2.71
N SER A 52 15.75 0.21 1.62
CA SER A 52 15.08 -1.09 1.61
C SER A 52 15.82 -2.11 2.47
N ARG A 53 15.09 -2.83 3.33
CA ARG A 53 15.56 -4.00 4.07
C ARG A 53 15.31 -5.30 3.32
N ILE A 54 14.50 -5.25 2.27
CA ILE A 54 14.09 -6.40 1.46
C ILE A 54 14.44 -6.19 -0.01
N LEU A 55 14.35 -7.25 -0.80
CA LEU A 55 14.35 -7.13 -2.26
C LEU A 55 13.03 -6.49 -2.71
N LEU A 56 13.08 -5.59 -3.68
CA LEU A 56 11.87 -5.03 -4.30
C LEU A 56 11.76 -5.47 -5.76
N GLY A 57 10.56 -5.85 -6.19
CA GLY A 57 10.30 -6.22 -7.57
C GLY A 57 10.26 -5.01 -8.49
N ASP A 58 10.77 -5.17 -9.72
CA ASP A 58 10.55 -4.25 -10.83
C ASP A 58 9.92 -5.02 -11.99
N ARG A 59 10.66 -5.99 -12.55
CA ARG A 59 10.23 -6.77 -13.72
C ARG A 59 10.64 -8.23 -13.62
N ALA A 60 9.76 -9.11 -14.09
CA ALA A 60 10.03 -10.53 -14.22
C ALA A 60 9.54 -11.07 -15.56
N ARG A 61 10.05 -12.26 -15.88
CA ARG A 61 9.53 -13.12 -16.94
C ARG A 61 9.09 -14.42 -16.28
N PRO A 62 7.85 -14.50 -15.77
CA PRO A 62 7.38 -15.67 -15.05
C PRO A 62 7.48 -16.91 -15.95
N SER A 63 7.99 -18.02 -15.41
CA SER A 63 8.18 -19.26 -16.18
C SER A 63 6.88 -19.79 -16.81
N ARG A 64 5.72 -19.52 -16.19
CA ARG A 64 4.39 -19.87 -16.72
C ARG A 64 4.02 -19.08 -17.97
N VAL A 65 4.40 -17.80 -18.06
CA VAL A 65 4.09 -16.89 -19.19
C VAL A 65 5.18 -16.97 -20.27
N ALA A 66 6.42 -17.24 -19.89
CA ALA A 66 7.53 -17.48 -20.81
C ALA A 66 7.32 -18.74 -21.69
N ARG A 67 6.37 -19.61 -21.36
CA ARG A 67 6.02 -20.82 -22.14
C ARG A 67 5.39 -20.55 -23.49
N GLU A 68 4.84 -19.35 -23.71
CA GLU A 68 4.15 -19.00 -24.96
C GLU A 68 5.04 -18.28 -25.98
N GLY A 69 6.37 -18.32 -25.81
CA GLY A 69 7.32 -17.69 -26.74
C GLY A 69 7.26 -16.16 -26.79
N LEU A 70 6.53 -15.54 -25.85
CA LEU A 70 6.43 -14.09 -25.71
C LEU A 70 7.56 -13.59 -24.80
N ASP A 71 8.47 -12.82 -25.36
CA ASP A 71 9.59 -12.19 -24.63
C ASP A 71 9.15 -10.89 -23.94
N LEU A 72 8.12 -10.98 -23.09
CA LEU A 72 7.53 -9.82 -22.42
C LEU A 72 7.93 -9.76 -20.96
N ASP A 73 8.46 -8.60 -20.55
CA ASP A 73 8.68 -8.28 -19.15
C ASP A 73 7.38 -7.81 -18.52
N PHE A 74 7.01 -8.40 -17.38
CA PHE A 74 5.84 -8.02 -16.61
C PHE A 74 6.23 -7.25 -15.35
N PRO A 75 5.46 -6.23 -14.95
CA PRO A 75 5.71 -5.51 -13.70
C PRO A 75 5.50 -6.44 -12.51
N VAL A 76 6.47 -6.45 -11.60
CA VAL A 76 6.41 -7.23 -10.36
C VAL A 76 6.05 -6.31 -9.21
N HIS A 77 4.98 -6.65 -8.50
CA HIS A 77 4.60 -5.96 -7.27
C HIS A 77 5.12 -6.70 -6.06
N THR A 78 5.72 -5.97 -5.12
CA THR A 78 6.11 -6.50 -3.82
C THR A 78 4.96 -6.37 -2.84
N PHE A 79 4.44 -7.51 -2.38
CA PHE A 79 3.43 -7.59 -1.34
C PHE A 79 4.11 -7.89 0.00
N VAL A 80 3.70 -7.18 1.04
CA VAL A 80 4.21 -7.41 2.40
C VAL A 80 3.03 -7.58 3.33
N ASP A 81 2.96 -8.69 4.07
CA ASP A 81 2.00 -8.83 5.15
C ASP A 81 2.39 -7.91 6.32
N ALA A 82 1.46 -7.06 6.78
CA ALA A 82 1.76 -6.07 7.81
C ALA A 82 1.98 -6.68 9.20
N GLU A 83 1.48 -7.88 9.46
CA GLU A 83 1.60 -8.53 10.76
C GLU A 83 2.81 -9.46 10.82
N THR A 84 2.98 -10.32 9.81
CA THR A 84 4.08 -11.29 9.77
C THR A 84 5.35 -10.69 9.18
N GLY A 85 5.23 -9.70 8.28
CA GLY A 85 6.35 -9.19 7.49
C GLY A 85 6.74 -10.12 6.34
N GLU A 86 5.96 -11.17 6.07
CA GLU A 86 6.19 -12.06 4.93
C GLU A 86 6.11 -11.29 3.62
N VAL A 87 7.04 -11.59 2.71
CA VAL A 87 7.17 -10.92 1.43
C VAL A 87 6.82 -11.90 0.32
N ALA A 88 5.90 -11.48 -0.54
CA ALA A 88 5.56 -12.18 -1.76
C ALA A 88 5.74 -11.25 -2.96
N TYR A 89 6.07 -11.82 -4.10
CA TYR A 89 6.24 -11.08 -5.34
C TYR A 89 5.27 -11.63 -6.35
N CYS A 90 4.51 -10.76 -7.00
CA CYS A 90 3.56 -11.23 -7.98
C CYS A 90 3.52 -10.33 -9.19
N VAL A 91 3.30 -10.93 -10.34
CA VAL A 91 2.78 -10.24 -11.50
C VAL A 91 1.26 -10.15 -11.33
N GLU A 92 0.73 -8.93 -11.38
CA GLU A 92 -0.71 -8.70 -11.38
C GLU A 92 -1.12 -8.41 -12.82
N ASP A 93 -1.66 -9.43 -13.49
CA ASP A 93 -2.39 -9.23 -14.74
C ASP A 93 -3.88 -9.04 -14.42
N TRP A 94 -4.63 -8.43 -15.34
CA TRP A 94 -6.03 -8.03 -15.12
C TRP A 94 -6.99 -9.20 -14.80
N MET A 95 -6.56 -10.45 -14.89
CA MET A 95 -7.32 -11.65 -14.53
C MET A 95 -6.70 -12.55 -13.46
N GLU A 96 -5.37 -12.66 -13.38
CA GLU A 96 -4.68 -13.61 -12.49
C GLU A 96 -3.50 -12.96 -11.77
N ARG A 97 -3.22 -13.47 -10.57
CA ARG A 97 -2.01 -13.15 -9.81
C ARG A 97 -1.10 -14.38 -9.86
N ASP A 98 0.01 -14.25 -10.56
CA ASP A 98 1.05 -15.28 -10.57
C ASP A 98 2.16 -14.88 -9.60
N GLU A 99 2.46 -15.77 -8.66
CA GLU A 99 3.60 -15.61 -7.76
C GLU A 99 4.92 -15.81 -8.53
N VAL A 100 5.89 -14.96 -8.25
CA VAL A 100 7.20 -14.93 -8.89
C VAL A 100 8.24 -15.20 -7.82
N VAL A 101 9.09 -16.19 -8.03
CA VAL A 101 10.23 -16.40 -7.14
C VAL A 101 11.33 -15.37 -7.45
N PRO A 102 12.13 -14.92 -6.47
CA PRO A 102 13.16 -13.91 -6.69
C PRO A 102 14.11 -14.20 -7.87
N ASN A 103 14.42 -15.47 -8.13
CA ASN A 103 15.30 -15.89 -9.23
C ASN A 103 14.69 -15.69 -10.63
N GLU A 104 13.37 -15.52 -10.74
CA GLU A 104 12.66 -15.23 -12.00
C GLU A 104 12.56 -13.72 -12.28
N MET A 105 12.99 -12.87 -11.34
CA MET A 105 13.05 -11.42 -11.54
C MET A 105 14.21 -11.05 -12.44
N GLN A 106 13.89 -10.48 -13.59
CA GLN A 106 14.88 -9.91 -14.51
C GLN A 106 15.45 -8.60 -13.98
N ARG A 107 14.60 -7.84 -13.27
CA ARG A 107 14.98 -6.60 -12.59
C ARG A 107 14.34 -6.54 -11.23
N SER A 108 15.17 -6.16 -10.28
CA SER A 108 14.80 -5.96 -8.89
C SER A 108 15.68 -4.86 -8.31
N PHE A 109 15.27 -4.35 -7.16
CA PHE A 109 16.08 -3.45 -6.37
C PHE A 109 16.60 -4.19 -5.15
N GLY A 110 17.91 -4.10 -4.94
CA GLY A 110 18.60 -4.81 -3.87
C GLY A 110 18.24 -4.31 -2.47
N VAL A 111 18.52 -5.16 -1.49
CA VAL A 111 18.59 -4.73 -0.08
C VAL A 111 19.67 -3.65 0.04
N GLY A 112 19.39 -2.60 0.81
CA GLY A 112 20.30 -1.45 0.97
C GLY A 112 20.08 -0.35 -0.06
N GLU A 113 19.24 -0.56 -1.08
CA GLU A 113 18.91 0.51 -2.02
C GLU A 113 18.05 1.61 -1.37
N SER A 114 18.33 2.86 -1.74
CA SER A 114 17.70 4.03 -1.15
C SER A 114 16.72 4.68 -2.11
N PHE A 115 15.57 5.07 -1.56
CA PHE A 115 14.44 5.62 -2.29
C PHE A 115 13.85 6.82 -1.56
N ARG A 116 13.24 7.72 -2.32
CA ARG A 116 12.28 8.69 -1.80
C ARG A 116 10.88 8.09 -1.91
N ILE A 117 10.08 8.18 -0.86
CA ILE A 117 8.65 7.87 -0.94
C ILE A 117 7.99 9.01 -1.73
N SER A 118 7.48 8.68 -2.92
CA SER A 118 6.93 9.66 -3.86
C SER A 118 5.42 9.82 -3.74
N ALA A 119 4.71 8.76 -3.37
CA ALA A 119 3.26 8.78 -3.19
C ALA A 119 2.82 7.58 -2.36
N ILE A 120 1.64 7.71 -1.76
CA ILE A 120 0.94 6.62 -1.09
C ILE A 120 -0.52 6.54 -1.57
N HIS A 121 -1.08 5.35 -1.59
CA HIS A 121 -2.50 5.13 -1.87
C HIS A 121 -3.12 4.22 -0.82
N VAL A 122 -4.11 4.75 -0.11
CA VAL A 122 -4.92 4.01 0.85
C VAL A 122 -5.99 3.23 0.09
N LYS A 123 -5.97 1.90 0.21
CA LYS A 123 -6.97 0.98 -0.33
C LYS A 123 -7.67 0.24 0.81
N ASP A 124 -8.82 -0.36 0.53
CA ASP A 124 -9.66 -1.02 1.54
C ASP A 124 -8.92 -2.11 2.34
N ASN A 125 -8.00 -2.85 1.71
CA ASN A 125 -7.27 -3.96 2.31
C ASN A 125 -5.74 -3.77 2.40
N ARG A 126 -5.22 -2.64 1.91
CA ARG A 126 -3.77 -2.41 1.79
C ARG A 126 -3.40 -0.93 1.72
N LEU A 127 -2.12 -0.66 1.94
CA LEU A 127 -1.47 0.61 1.64
C LEU A 127 -0.46 0.40 0.50
N GLU A 128 -0.57 1.15 -0.58
CA GLU A 128 0.36 1.10 -1.71
C GLU A 128 1.34 2.27 -1.61
N ILE A 129 2.63 2.00 -1.73
CA ILE A 129 3.71 2.96 -1.50
C ILE A 129 4.58 3.01 -2.74
N LYS A 130 4.61 4.16 -3.39
CA LYS A 130 5.43 4.39 -4.58
C LYS A 130 6.77 4.98 -4.19
N LEU A 131 7.83 4.32 -4.61
CA LEU A 131 9.20 4.65 -4.30
C LEU A 131 9.87 5.15 -5.57
N LYS A 132 10.71 6.17 -5.44
CA LYS A 132 11.52 6.72 -6.54
C LYS A 132 12.99 6.72 -6.16
N LYS A 133 13.80 6.06 -6.98
CA LYS A 133 15.26 6.10 -6.89
C LYS A 133 15.78 7.39 -7.55
N LEU A 134 16.90 7.91 -7.07
CA LEU A 134 17.50 9.14 -7.62
C LEU A 134 17.82 9.04 -9.12
N GLY A 135 18.08 7.83 -9.64
CA GLY A 135 18.28 7.56 -11.07
C GLY A 135 17.00 7.47 -11.92
N GLY A 136 15.83 7.82 -11.37
CA GLY A 136 14.55 7.87 -12.09
C GLY A 136 13.75 6.57 -12.12
N GLN A 137 14.34 5.45 -11.70
CA GLN A 137 13.65 4.18 -11.53
C GLN A 137 12.63 4.26 -10.38
N SER A 138 11.53 3.52 -10.50
CA SER A 138 10.48 3.49 -9.47
C SER A 138 10.18 2.06 -9.04
N ALA A 139 9.80 1.88 -7.78
CA ALA A 139 9.33 0.63 -7.23
C ALA A 139 7.98 0.85 -6.53
N GLU A 140 7.22 -0.23 -6.29
CA GLU A 140 5.97 -0.16 -5.54
C GLU A 140 5.90 -1.28 -4.50
N VAL A 141 5.56 -0.90 -3.27
CA VAL A 141 5.30 -1.84 -2.18
C VAL A 141 3.83 -1.78 -1.78
N LYS A 142 3.19 -2.94 -1.70
CA LYS A 142 1.80 -3.13 -1.28
C LYS A 142 1.79 -3.77 0.11
N LEU A 143 1.64 -2.94 1.13
CA LEU A 143 1.52 -3.39 2.53
C LEU A 143 0.09 -3.89 2.77
N MET A 144 -0.07 -5.19 2.93
CA MET A 144 -1.34 -5.88 3.14
C MET A 144 -1.73 -5.80 4.62
N MET A 145 -2.84 -5.11 4.91
CA MET A 145 -3.27 -4.81 6.29
C MET A 145 -4.64 -5.42 6.64
N GLY A 146 -5.29 -6.04 5.64
CA GLY A 146 -6.63 -6.60 5.76
C GLY A 146 -7.73 -5.54 5.66
N LYS A 147 -8.96 -5.99 5.40
CA LYS A 147 -10.11 -5.10 5.19
C LYS A 147 -10.39 -4.23 6.41
N GLY A 148 -10.62 -2.94 6.20
CA GLY A 148 -11.00 -2.00 7.26
C GLY A 148 -9.85 -1.68 8.22
N TRP A 149 -8.60 -1.83 7.80
CA TRP A 149 -7.43 -1.48 8.61
C TRP A 149 -7.41 -0.01 9.04
N GLN A 150 -8.05 0.89 8.30
CA GLN A 150 -8.05 2.32 8.55
C GLN A 150 -8.70 2.72 9.89
N SER A 151 -9.52 1.85 10.49
CA SER A 151 -10.07 2.07 11.83
C SER A 151 -9.17 1.57 12.96
N ARG A 152 -8.12 0.79 12.64
CA ARG A 152 -7.25 0.09 13.58
C ARG A 152 -5.85 0.68 13.68
N TYR A 153 -5.34 1.29 12.60
CA TYR A 153 -4.00 1.83 12.54
C TYR A 153 -4.02 3.34 12.30
N ASP A 154 -3.19 4.04 13.05
CA ASP A 154 -2.81 5.43 12.80
C ASP A 154 -1.50 5.51 12.00
N ALA A 155 -1.03 6.73 11.70
CA ALA A 155 0.18 6.93 10.93
C ALA A 155 1.44 6.34 11.60
N ALA A 156 1.54 6.44 12.93
CA ALA A 156 2.68 5.91 13.68
C ALA A 156 2.73 4.38 13.60
N SER A 157 1.59 3.72 13.78
CA SER A 157 1.46 2.26 13.67
C SER A 157 1.83 1.78 12.26
N VAL A 158 1.37 2.50 11.22
CA VAL A 158 1.76 2.18 9.83
C VAL A 158 3.26 2.34 9.63
N GLN A 159 3.86 3.41 10.14
CA GLN A 159 5.30 3.63 10.03
C GLN A 159 6.09 2.52 10.74
N GLU A 160 5.62 2.02 11.88
CA GLU A 160 6.21 0.87 12.58
C GLU A 160 6.16 -0.39 11.71
N LYS A 161 5.01 -0.67 11.07
CA LYS A 161 4.91 -1.80 10.12
C LYS A 161 5.88 -1.63 8.95
N LEU A 162 6.00 -0.41 8.42
CA LEU A 162 6.95 -0.10 7.34
C LEU A 162 8.41 -0.18 7.77
N ALA A 163 8.73 0.02 9.05
CA ALA A 163 10.09 -0.11 9.56
C ALA A 163 10.65 -1.55 9.45
N ARG A 164 9.79 -2.54 9.22
CA ARG A 164 10.17 -3.92 8.89
C ARG A 164 10.72 -4.05 7.48
N VAL A 165 10.20 -3.22 6.57
CA VAL A 165 10.53 -3.19 5.14
C VAL A 165 11.61 -2.16 4.86
N PHE A 166 11.66 -1.09 5.66
CA PHE A 166 12.47 0.08 5.41
C PHE A 166 13.26 0.53 6.65
N VAL A 167 14.41 1.15 6.41
CA VAL A 167 15.06 2.02 7.38
C VAL A 167 14.71 3.45 6.99
N PHE A 168 14.04 4.19 7.88
CA PHE A 168 13.76 5.61 7.68
C PHE A 168 14.98 6.45 8.04
N TRP A 169 15.38 7.35 7.13
CA TRP A 169 16.48 8.26 7.39
C TRP A 169 16.00 9.39 8.31
N PRO A 170 16.79 9.78 9.34
CA PRO A 170 16.49 10.98 10.10
C PRO A 170 16.55 12.20 9.17
N LEU A 171 15.59 13.13 9.32
CA LEU A 171 15.60 14.41 8.62
C LEU A 171 16.94 15.11 8.91
N GLY A 172 17.79 15.27 7.88
CA GLY A 172 19.06 16.00 7.99
C GLY A 172 20.34 15.26 7.59
N GLN A 173 20.28 14.01 7.12
CA GLN A 173 21.46 13.28 6.60
C GLN A 173 21.52 13.22 5.06
N GLU A 174 21.46 14.36 4.38
CA GLU A 174 21.81 14.43 2.94
C GLU A 174 23.32 14.66 2.68
N THR A 175 24.15 14.78 3.70
CA THR A 175 25.60 15.01 3.54
C THR A 175 26.43 13.84 4.01
N GLY A 176 26.82 12.96 3.10
CA GLY A 176 27.80 11.92 3.41
C GLY A 176 28.19 10.91 2.33
N ALA A 177 27.58 10.91 1.15
CA ALA A 177 27.87 9.91 0.10
C ALA A 177 28.40 10.49 -1.22
N GLN A 178 29.11 11.63 -1.20
CA GLN A 178 29.86 12.17 -2.35
C GLN A 178 31.17 12.89 -1.96
N GLN A 179 31.92 12.37 -0.99
CA GLN A 179 33.34 12.74 -0.84
C GLN A 179 34.17 11.48 -0.63
N GLY A 180 34.78 10.99 -1.70
CA GLY A 180 35.69 9.85 -1.62
C GLY A 180 35.92 9.12 -2.94
N LEU A 181 36.12 9.83 -4.05
CA LEU A 181 36.79 9.28 -5.25
C LEU A 181 37.20 10.42 -6.20
N ALA A 182 37.93 11.38 -5.65
CA ALA A 182 38.73 12.35 -6.41
C ALA A 182 39.88 12.86 -5.51
N ALA A 183 40.74 11.95 -5.07
CA ALA A 183 42.10 12.23 -4.58
C ALA A 183 42.80 10.90 -4.25
N ASN A 184 43.44 10.31 -5.26
CA ASN A 184 44.80 9.75 -5.24
C ASN A 184 45.10 9.17 -6.61
#